data_AF-A0AAJ2ZLC8-F1
#
_entry.id   AF-A0AAJ2ZLC8-F1
#
_cell.length_a   1.000
_cell.length_b   1.000
_cell.length_c   1.000
_cell.angle_alpha   90.00
_cell.angle_beta   90.00
_cell.angle_gamma   90.00
#
_symmetry.space_group_name_H-M   'P 1'
#
loop_
_entity.id
_entity.type
_entity.pdbx_description
1 polymer ?
#
loop_
_entity_poly.entity_id
_entity_poly.type
_entity_poly.pdbx_seq_one_letter_code
_entity_poly.pdbx_strand_id
1 'polypeptide(L)'
;MSGLVVQRIRVRWTSRDAAAATVRGRVPQGYALPPLPPGGLVVHEVLRDEATGYRPVEESREGTSAVHEAGLWIEWRDGLAVVDRLPVLGPLHLYGGARPGPR
;
A
#
# COMPACT_ATOMS: atom_id res chain seq x y z
N MET A 1 0.27 -13.06 -21.74
CA MET A 1 0.83 -12.41 -20.53
C MET A 1 -0.34 -11.84 -19.74
N SER A 2 -0.47 -12.23 -18.47
CA SER A 2 -1.53 -11.73 -17.59
C SER A 2 -1.11 -10.37 -17.01
N GLY A 3 -2.05 -9.43 -16.91
CA GLY A 3 -1.84 -8.20 -16.15
C GLY A 3 -2.32 -8.36 -14.71
N LEU A 4 -1.86 -7.48 -13.82
CA LEU A 4 -2.36 -7.39 -12.45
C LEU A 4 -2.53 -5.92 -12.05
N VAL A 5 -3.67 -5.60 -11.44
CA VAL A 5 -3.90 -4.33 -10.76
C VAL A 5 -3.95 -4.58 -9.25
N VAL A 6 -3.11 -3.87 -8.51
CA VAL A 6 -3.13 -3.82 -7.05
C VAL A 6 -3.82 -2.52 -6.63
N GLN A 7 -4.96 -2.60 -5.96
CA GLN A 7 -5.61 -1.43 -5.38
C GLN A 7 -5.25 -1.28 -3.91
N ARG A 8 -4.70 -0.12 -3.55
CA ARG A 8 -4.34 0.23 -2.17
C ARG A 8 -5.10 1.45 -1.72
N ILE A 9 -6.02 1.24 -0.78
CA ILE A 9 -6.82 2.32 -0.19
C ILE A 9 -6.21 2.70 1.15
N ARG A 10 -5.74 3.94 1.27
CA ARG A 10 -5.17 4.50 2.49
C ARG A 10 -6.12 5.53 3.06
N VAL A 11 -6.49 5.37 4.31
CA VAL A 11 -7.25 6.38 5.04
C VAL A 11 -6.32 7.03 6.05
N ARG A 12 -6.19 8.36 5.99
CA ARG A 12 -5.42 9.17 6.93
C ARG A 12 -6.37 9.99 7.78
N TRP A 13 -6.22 9.91 9.09
CA TRP A 13 -7.00 10.67 10.05
C TRP A 13 -6.17 10.97 11.29
N THR A 14 -6.54 12.04 11.99
CA THR A 14 -5.95 12.45 13.26
C THR A 14 -6.98 12.46 14.38
N SER A 15 -8.27 12.72 14.07
CA SER A 15 -9.34 12.77 15.06
C SER A 15 -9.68 11.39 15.62
N ARG A 16 -9.91 11.32 16.93
CA ARG A 16 -10.15 10.08 17.68
C ARG A 16 -11.55 9.99 18.30
N ASP A 17 -12.39 11.00 18.14
CA ASP A 17 -13.73 11.04 18.71
C ASP A 17 -14.73 10.14 17.92
N ALA A 18 -15.89 9.93 18.53
CA ALA A 18 -16.94 9.06 18.01
C ALA A 18 -17.60 9.61 16.73
N ALA A 19 -17.69 10.93 16.56
CA ALA A 19 -18.24 11.53 15.35
C ALA A 19 -17.28 11.29 14.17
N ALA A 20 -15.98 11.49 14.39
CA ALA A 20 -14.94 11.16 13.41
C ALA A 20 -14.93 9.66 13.06
N ALA A 21 -15.14 8.77 14.04
CA ALA A 21 -15.28 7.34 13.78
C ALA A 21 -16.46 7.00 12.87
N THR A 22 -17.61 7.64 13.10
CA THR A 22 -18.81 7.49 12.26
C THR A 22 -18.55 7.94 10.82
N VAL A 23 -17.83 9.06 10.64
CA VAL A 23 -17.47 9.55 9.30
C VAL A 23 -16.53 8.57 8.59
N ARG A 24 -15.48 8.08 9.27
CA ARG A 24 -14.56 7.07 8.71
C ARG A 24 -15.28 5.78 8.32
N GLY A 25 -16.26 5.36 9.11
CA GLY A 25 -17.08 4.17 8.82
C GLY A 25 -17.89 4.28 7.53
N ARG A 26 -18.08 5.48 6.99
CA ARG A 26 -18.76 5.73 5.70
C ARG A 26 -17.80 5.83 4.52
N VAL A 27 -16.48 5.82 4.74
CA VAL A 27 -15.50 5.91 3.66
C VAL A 27 -15.57 4.64 2.80
N PRO A 28 -15.70 4.76 1.47
CA PRO A 28 -15.75 3.60 0.58
C PRO A 28 -14.50 2.73 0.70
N GLN A 29 -14.71 1.41 0.78
CA GLN A 29 -13.67 0.38 0.84
C GLN A 29 -13.30 -0.20 -0.54
N GLY A 30 -13.89 0.33 -1.62
CA GLY A 30 -13.61 -0.08 -2.99
C GLY A 30 -13.75 1.10 -3.94
N TYR A 31 -12.92 1.11 -4.98
CA TYR A 31 -12.92 2.10 -6.05
C TYR A 31 -12.89 1.39 -7.39
N ALA A 32 -13.33 2.09 -8.44
CA ALA A 32 -13.16 1.61 -9.79
C ALA A 32 -11.68 1.29 -10.03
N LEU A 33 -11.41 0.10 -10.58
CA LEU A 33 -10.06 -0.26 -10.97
C LEU A 33 -9.76 0.35 -12.34
N PRO A 34 -8.52 0.83 -12.59
CA PRO A 34 -8.09 1.12 -13.94
C PRO A 34 -8.15 -0.15 -14.81
N PRO A 35 -8.17 0.01 -16.14
CA PRO A 35 -8.09 -1.13 -17.06
C PRO A 35 -6.89 -2.02 -16.76
N LEU A 36 -7.06 -3.33 -16.96
CA LEU A 36 -5.98 -4.29 -16.76
C LEU A 36 -4.85 -4.00 -17.76
N PRO A 37 -3.61 -3.71 -17.30
CA PRO A 37 -2.50 -3.47 -18.20
C PRO A 37 -2.13 -4.77 -18.96
N PRO A 38 -1.83 -4.70 -20.27
CA PRO A 38 -1.40 -5.88 -21.01
C PRO A 38 -0.01 -6.33 -20.52
N GLY A 39 0.04 -7.45 -19.81
CA GLY A 39 1.29 -8.06 -19.34
C GLY A 39 2.08 -7.24 -18.32
N GLY A 40 1.42 -6.36 -17.58
CA GLY A 40 2.05 -5.44 -16.64
C GLY A 40 1.48 -5.47 -15.23
N LEU A 41 2.13 -4.71 -14.34
CA LEU A 41 1.70 -4.45 -12.96
C LEU A 41 1.28 -2.99 -12.86
N VAL A 42 0.10 -2.71 -12.31
CA VAL A 42 -0.34 -1.35 -11.95
C VAL A 42 -0.70 -1.33 -10.48
N VAL A 43 -0.20 -0.34 -9.75
CA VAL A 43 -0.66 0.00 -8.42
C VAL A 43 -1.58 1.21 -8.53
N HIS A 44 -2.85 1.02 -8.16
CA HIS A 44 -3.82 2.08 -8.01
C HIS A 44 -3.91 2.48 -6.53
N GLU A 45 -3.33 3.61 -6.17
CA GLU A 45 -3.39 4.17 -4.82
C GLU A 45 -4.55 5.15 -4.69
N VAL A 46 -5.35 4.98 -3.63
CA VAL A 46 -6.43 5.89 -3.27
C VAL A 46 -6.17 6.41 -1.86
N LEU A 47 -5.91 7.71 -1.74
CA LEU A 47 -5.75 8.38 -0.46
C LEU A 47 -7.05 9.12 -0.08
N ARG A 48 -7.52 8.86 1.14
CA ARG A 48 -8.63 9.55 1.79
C ARG A 48 -8.11 10.24 3.04
N ASP A 49 -8.06 11.56 3.01
CA ASP A 49 -7.47 12.36 4.07
C ASP A 49 -8.53 13.17 4.82
N GLU A 50 -8.55 13.06 6.14
CA GLU A 50 -9.44 13.85 6.99
C GLU A 50 -9.30 15.35 6.74
N ALA A 51 -8.08 15.84 6.52
CA ALA A 51 -7.80 17.25 6.27
C ALA A 51 -8.50 17.79 5.00
N THR A 52 -8.85 16.92 4.06
CA THR A 52 -9.57 17.27 2.82
C THR A 52 -11.05 16.86 2.87
N GLY A 53 -11.56 16.48 4.05
CA GLY A 53 -12.91 15.95 4.22
C GLY A 53 -13.08 14.56 3.61
N TYR A 54 -12.01 13.76 3.60
CA TYR A 54 -11.92 12.45 2.97
C TYR A 54 -12.31 12.48 1.49
N ARG A 55 -12.00 13.54 0.72
CA ARG A 55 -12.13 13.49 -0.75
C ARG A 55 -11.09 12.51 -1.32
N PRO A 56 -11.43 11.73 -2.37
CA PRO A 56 -10.49 10.76 -2.92
C PRO A 56 -9.41 11.51 -3.69
N VAL A 57 -8.16 11.10 -3.49
CA VAL A 57 -7.05 11.41 -4.39
C VAL A 57 -6.54 10.09 -4.93
N GLU A 58 -6.62 9.92 -6.25
CA GLU A 58 -6.29 8.69 -6.96
C GLU A 58 -4.99 8.88 -7.73
N GLU A 59 -4.07 7.92 -7.63
CA GLU A 59 -2.80 7.90 -8.33
C GLU A 59 -2.55 6.48 -8.87
N SER A 60 -2.02 6.36 -10.07
CA SER A 60 -1.62 5.06 -10.64
C SER A 60 -0.14 5.06 -10.98
N ARG A 61 0.54 3.98 -10.60
CA ARG A 61 1.95 3.74 -10.89
C ARG A 61 2.15 2.36 -11.49
N GLU A 62 3.09 2.23 -12.41
CA GLU A 62 3.31 0.98 -13.15
C GLU A 62 4.60 0.28 -12.74
N GLY A 63 4.63 -1.04 -12.92
CA GLY A 63 5.81 -1.87 -12.78
C GLY A 63 6.09 -2.38 -11.37
N THR A 64 7.13 -3.21 -11.27
CA THR A 64 7.52 -3.91 -10.04
C THR A 64 7.96 -2.96 -8.92
N SER A 65 8.62 -1.85 -9.25
CA SER A 65 9.04 -0.86 -8.25
C SER A 65 7.84 -0.27 -7.50
N ALA A 66 6.76 0.07 -8.22
CA ALA A 66 5.54 0.59 -7.60
C ALA A 66 4.90 -0.43 -6.63
N VAL A 67 4.92 -1.70 -7.00
CA VAL A 67 4.44 -2.80 -6.16
C VAL A 67 5.28 -2.96 -4.88
N HIS A 68 6.61 -2.85 -5.00
CA HIS A 68 7.50 -2.90 -3.84
C HIS A 68 7.30 -1.69 -2.91
N GLU A 69 7.13 -0.48 -3.47
CA GLU A 69 6.77 0.72 -2.70
C GLU A 69 5.42 0.60 -1.99
N ALA A 70 4.48 -0.15 -2.59
CA ALA A 70 3.22 -0.51 -1.95
C ALA A 70 3.37 -1.54 -0.81
N GLY A 71 4.57 -2.08 -0.60
CA GLY A 71 4.89 -3.06 0.42
C GLY A 71 4.50 -4.48 0.03
N LEU A 72 4.51 -4.79 -1.27
CA LEU A 72 4.16 -6.10 -1.80
C LEU A 72 5.33 -6.67 -2.61
N TRP A 73 5.44 -7.99 -2.64
CA TRP A 73 6.27 -8.76 -3.55
C TRP A 73 5.36 -9.55 -4.47
N ILE A 74 5.66 -9.54 -5.77
CA ILE A 74 4.86 -10.27 -6.77
C ILE A 74 5.79 -11.21 -7.52
N GLU A 75 5.48 -12.50 -7.46
CA GLU A 75 6.14 -13.53 -8.25
C GLU A 75 5.14 -14.14 -9.22
N TRP A 76 5.52 -14.24 -10.49
CA TRP A 76 4.71 -14.90 -11.51
C TRP A 76 5.12 -16.36 -11.66
N ARG A 77 4.17 -17.29 -11.52
CA ARG A 77 4.36 -18.73 -11.72
C ARG A 77 3.25 -19.27 -12.60
N ASP A 78 3.57 -19.81 -13.77
CA ASP A 78 2.61 -20.41 -14.72
C ASP A 78 1.38 -19.53 -15.01
N GLY A 79 1.58 -18.20 -15.11
CA GLY A 79 0.51 -17.23 -15.37
C GLY A 79 -0.31 -16.82 -14.14
N LEU A 80 0.01 -17.36 -12.96
CA LEU A 80 -0.54 -16.96 -11.66
C LEU A 80 0.39 -15.94 -10.99
N ALA A 81 -0.20 -14.91 -10.39
CA ALA A 81 0.53 -13.98 -9.52
C ALA A 81 0.45 -14.48 -8.07
N VAL A 82 1.59 -14.81 -7.49
CA VAL A 82 1.77 -15.01 -6.05
C VAL A 82 2.08 -13.66 -5.43
N VAL A 83 1.24 -13.24 -4.48
CA VAL A 83 1.34 -11.93 -3.84
C VAL A 83 1.68 -12.11 -2.37
N ASP A 84 2.86 -11.62 -1.99
CA ASP A 84 3.31 -11.60 -0.60
C ASP A 84 3.42 -10.18 -0.08
N ARG A 85 3.19 -9.99 1.22
CA ARG A 85 3.44 -8.71 1.88
C ARG A 85 4.93 -8.61 2.20
N LEU A 86 5.58 -7.54 1.75
CA LEU A 86 6.93 -7.23 2.21
C LEU A 86 6.89 -6.94 3.72
N PRO A 87 7.84 -7.47 4.51
CA PRO A 87 7.92 -7.13 5.91
C PRO A 87 8.04 -5.62 6.04
N VAL A 88 7.09 -5.00 6.74
CA VAL A 88 7.17 -3.59 7.05
C VAL A 88 8.29 -3.46 8.08
N LEU A 89 9.51 -3.15 7.62
CA LEU A 89 10.53 -2.66 8.53
C LEU A 89 9.95 -1.37 9.12
N GLY A 90 9.53 -1.43 10.39
CA GLY A 90 9.46 -0.23 11.21
C GLY A 90 10.82 0.48 11.17
N PRO A 91 10.91 1.76 11.56
CA PRO A 91 12.18 2.49 11.52
C PRO A 91 13.27 1.62 12.13
N LEU A 92 14.28 1.29 11.31
CA LEU A 92 15.49 0.62 11.74
C LEU A 92 16.16 1.54 12.76
N HIS A 93 15.81 1.37 14.03
CA HIS A 93 16.72 1.73 15.11
C HIS A 93 17.92 0.81 14.95
N LEU A 94 18.92 1.27 14.19
CA LEU A 94 20.25 0.68 14.19
C LEU A 94 20.78 0.80 15.62
N TYR A 95 20.51 -0.20 16.46
CA TYR A 95 21.29 -0.40 17.67
C TYR A 95 22.70 -0.81 17.23
N GLY A 96 23.55 0.19 17.05
CA GLY A 96 25.00 0.02 17.01
C GLY A 96 25.51 -0.43 18.38
N GLY A 97 25.26 -1.69 18.72
CA GLY A 97 25.89 -2.34 19.86
C GLY A 97 27.28 -2.82 19.44
N ALA A 98 28.30 -2.02 19.75
CA ALA A 98 29.69 -2.49 19.73
C ALA A 98 29.80 -3.70 20.67
N ARG A 99 30.17 -4.86 20.14
CA ARG A 99 30.57 -6.00 20.97
C ARG A 99 31.91 -5.66 21.64
N PRO A 100 32.04 -5.70 22.98
CA PRO A 100 33.35 -5.79 23.58
C PRO A 100 33.89 -7.19 23.27
N GLY A 101 35.03 -7.25 22.58
CA GLY A 101 35.78 -8.49 22.36
C GLY A 101 36.34 -9.01 23.69
N PRO A 102 36.48 -10.34 23.86
CA PRO A 102 37.00 -10.90 25.09
C PRO A 102 38.51 -10.67 25.19
N ARG A 103 38.97 -10.25 26.38
CA ARG A 103 40.33 -10.49 26.86
C ARG A 103 40.24 -11.02 28.27
#